data_AF-A0A818PNV9-F1
#
_entry.id   AF-A0A818PNV9-F1
#
_cell.length_a   1.000
_cell.length_b   1.000
_cell.length_c   1.000
_cell.angle_alpha   90.00
_cell.angle_beta   90.00
_cell.angle_gamma   90.00
#
_symmetry.space_group_name_H-M   'P 1'
#
loop_
_entity.id
_entity.type
_entity.pdbx_description
1 polymer ?
#
loop_
_entity_poly.entity_id
_entity_poly.type
_entity_poly.pdbx_seq_one_letter_code
_entity_poly.pdbx_strand_id
1 'polypeptide(L)'
;ATDIVQEGLDVPECSFVIRYEFVSNEIGTVQSRGRARADKSSCFLIVDSGSKNYEKEMTNRLKEMEMLEALNKWKQVSPDQLQKDIQSIQ
;
A
#
# COMPACT_ATOMS: atom_id res chain seq x y z
N ALA A 1 4.91 -15.44 -8.11
CA ALA A 1 3.50 -15.20 -8.44
C ALA A 1 3.39 -13.80 -9.03
N THR A 2 2.83 -13.66 -10.23
CA THR A 2 2.67 -12.38 -10.96
C THR A 2 1.49 -11.57 -10.43
N ASP A 3 1.37 -10.29 -10.83
CA ASP A 3 0.41 -9.25 -10.39
C ASP A 3 -1.04 -9.71 -10.21
N ILE A 4 -1.47 -10.76 -10.92
CA ILE A 4 -2.76 -11.46 -10.77
C ILE A 4 -3.00 -11.97 -9.35
N VAL A 5 -1.94 -12.26 -8.59
CA VAL A 5 -2.02 -12.71 -7.20
C VAL A 5 -2.00 -11.52 -6.23
N GLN A 6 -1.98 -10.26 -6.70
CA GLN A 6 -2.03 -9.08 -5.81
C GLN A 6 -3.45 -8.55 -5.58
N GLU A 7 -4.36 -8.65 -6.56
CA GLU A 7 -5.76 -8.24 -6.43
C GLU A 7 -6.73 -9.39 -6.73
N GLY A 8 -7.79 -9.53 -5.94
CA GLY A 8 -8.94 -10.38 -6.25
C GLY A 8 -8.76 -11.91 -6.10
N LEU A 9 -7.54 -12.44 -5.98
CA LEU A 9 -7.33 -13.86 -5.70
C LEU A 9 -7.34 -14.15 -4.20
N ASP A 10 -8.28 -14.99 -3.76
CA ASP A 10 -8.42 -15.51 -2.39
C ASP A 10 -7.25 -16.44 -2.07
N VAL A 11 -6.13 -15.85 -1.66
CA VAL A 11 -4.96 -16.57 -1.18
C VAL A 11 -5.14 -16.76 0.33
N PRO A 12 -5.01 -17.99 0.85
CA PRO A 12 -5.09 -18.25 2.28
C PRO A 12 -4.14 -17.35 3.07
N GLU A 13 -4.46 -17.08 4.34
CA GLU A 13 -3.59 -16.29 5.21
C GLU A 13 -2.17 -16.87 5.24
N CYS A 14 -1.21 -16.10 4.73
CA CYS A 14 0.19 -16.52 4.70
C CYS A 14 0.85 -16.15 6.03
N SER A 15 1.70 -17.03 6.55
CA SER A 15 2.65 -16.66 7.61
C SER A 15 3.84 -15.88 7.05
N PHE A 16 4.16 -16.04 5.76
CA PHE A 16 5.30 -15.38 5.12
C PHE A 16 4.96 -14.91 3.71
N VAL A 17 5.32 -13.66 3.39
CA VAL A 17 5.27 -13.10 2.05
C VAL A 17 6.66 -12.61 1.69
N ILE A 18 7.21 -13.05 0.55
CA ILE A 18 8.48 -12.58 0.03
C ILE A 18 8.24 -11.95 -1.33
N ARG A 19 8.58 -10.66 -1.44
CA ARG A 19 8.63 -9.91 -2.70
C ARG A 19 10.08 -9.91 -3.17
N TYR A 20 10.37 -10.52 -4.31
CA TYR A 20 11.71 -10.57 -4.87
C TYR A 20 11.79 -9.70 -6.12
N GLU A 21 12.57 -8.62 -6.09
CA GLU A 21 12.70 -7.63 -7.18
C GLU A 21 11.36 -7.08 -7.70
N PHE A 22 10.33 -7.12 -6.85
CA PHE A 22 8.96 -6.82 -7.24
C PHE A 22 8.38 -5.66 -6.42
N VAL A 23 8.28 -4.50 -7.06
CA VAL A 23 7.76 -3.26 -6.48
C VAL A 23 6.73 -2.61 -7.40
N SER A 24 5.47 -2.69 -7.00
CA SER A 24 4.30 -2.06 -7.64
C SER A 24 4.19 -0.57 -7.23
N ASN A 25 2.98 -0.05 -7.07
CA ASN A 25 2.71 1.22 -6.37
C ASN A 25 2.51 0.99 -4.85
N GLU A 26 2.26 2.07 -4.11
CA GLU A 26 2.00 2.07 -2.66
C GLU A 26 0.83 1.16 -2.26
N ILE A 27 -0.22 1.10 -3.08
CA ILE A 27 -1.38 0.23 -2.84
C ILE A 27 -0.95 -1.25 -2.90
N GLY A 28 -0.21 -1.66 -3.93
CA GLY A 28 0.26 -3.03 -4.06
C GLY A 28 1.28 -3.43 -2.99
N THR A 29 2.06 -2.47 -2.46
CA THR A 29 2.91 -2.69 -1.27
C THR A 29 2.05 -3.04 -0.05
N VAL A 30 0.99 -2.27 0.22
CA VAL A 30 0.05 -2.51 1.34
C VAL A 30 -0.70 -3.83 1.15
N GLN A 31 -1.21 -4.11 -0.06
CA GLN A 31 -1.93 -5.35 -0.36
C GLN A 31 -1.05 -6.60 -0.19
N SER A 32 0.22 -6.54 -0.62
CA SER A 32 1.17 -7.64 -0.44
C SER A 32 1.42 -7.93 1.03
N ARG A 33 1.60 -6.89 1.84
CA ARG A 33 1.71 -7.02 3.30
C ARG A 33 0.41 -7.55 3.89
N GLY A 34 -0.72 -7.12 3.37
CA GLY A 34 -2.05 -7.59 3.74
C GLY A 34 -2.35 -9.05 3.41
N ARG A 35 -1.46 -9.80 2.74
CA ARG A 35 -1.56 -11.26 2.59
C ARG A 35 -0.89 -12.02 3.73
N ALA A 36 0.03 -11.37 4.44
CA ALA A 36 0.62 -11.85 5.68
C ALA A 36 -0.33 -11.48 6.85
N ARG A 37 -1.35 -12.30 7.11
CA ARG A 37 -2.36 -12.06 8.17
C ARG A 37 -2.34 -13.06 9.32
N ALA A 38 -1.68 -14.21 9.15
CA ALA A 38 -1.57 -15.20 10.21
C ALA A 38 -0.84 -14.63 11.45
N ASP A 39 -1.09 -15.20 12.63
CA ASP A 39 -0.38 -14.83 13.84
C ASP A 39 1.14 -14.95 13.64
N LYS A 40 1.88 -13.89 14.00
CA LYS A 40 3.34 -13.76 13.78
C LYS A 40 3.77 -13.81 12.31
N SER A 41 2.92 -13.36 11.40
CA SER A 41 3.26 -13.30 9.99
C SER A 41 4.28 -12.20 9.66
N SER A 42 5.01 -12.36 8.56
CA SER A 42 6.05 -11.42 8.12
C SER A 42 6.02 -11.20 6.61
N CYS A 43 6.30 -9.97 6.17
CA CYS A 43 6.43 -9.60 4.77
C CYS A 43 7.84 -9.04 4.53
N PHE A 44 8.59 -9.67 3.63
CA PHE A 44 9.95 -9.27 3.27
C PHE A 44 10.00 -8.78 1.82
N LEU A 45 10.83 -7.76 1.59
CA LEU A 45 11.22 -7.33 0.26
C LEU A 45 12.72 -7.60 0.11
N ILE A 46 13.08 -8.36 -0.92
CA ILE A 46 14.45 -8.61 -1.33
C ILE A 46 14.67 -7.83 -2.62
N VAL A 47 15.51 -6.80 -2.55
CA VAL A 47 15.90 -5.95 -3.67
C VAL A 47 17.36 -5.57 -3.55
N ASP A 48 18.02 -5.36 -4.68
CA ASP A 48 19.37 -4.80 -4.71
C ASP A 48 19.39 -3.37 -4.14
N SER A 49 20.38 -3.10 -3.30
CA SER A 49 20.59 -1.75 -2.73
C SER A 49 20.90 -0.75 -3.84
N GLY A 50 20.23 0.40 -3.84
CA GLY A 50 20.39 1.44 -4.87
C GLY A 50 19.74 1.11 -6.22
N SER A 51 19.01 -0.01 -6.32
CA SER A 51 18.19 -0.31 -7.48
C SER A 51 17.01 0.66 -7.60
N LYS A 52 16.44 0.76 -8.80
CA LYS A 52 15.18 1.50 -9.01
C LYS A 52 14.05 0.95 -8.15
N ASN A 53 14.03 -0.35 -7.90
CA ASN A 53 13.04 -1.00 -7.05
C ASN A 53 13.19 -0.59 -5.58
N TYR A 54 14.43 -0.47 -5.09
CA TYR A 54 14.70 0.05 -3.75
C TYR A 54 14.16 1.48 -3.58
N GLU A 55 14.53 2.39 -4.48
CA GLU A 55 14.07 3.79 -4.45
C GLU A 55 12.54 3.90 -4.57
N LYS A 56 11.94 3.05 -5.42
CA LYS A 56 10.49 2.98 -5.59
C LYS A 56 9.79 2.48 -4.34
N GLU A 57 10.32 1.49 -3.63
CA GLU A 57 9.74 1.04 -2.36
C GLU A 57 9.83 2.13 -1.29
N MET A 58 10.94 2.86 -1.21
CA MET A 58 11.06 3.99 -0.27
C MET A 58 10.02 5.07 -0.58
N THR A 59 9.84 5.39 -1.86
CA THR A 59 8.81 6.32 -2.33
C THR A 59 7.41 5.82 -1.98
N ASN A 60 7.13 4.53 -2.19
CA ASN A 60 5.83 3.93 -1.88
C ASN A 60 5.52 4.01 -0.38
N ARG A 61 6.52 3.80 0.50
CA ARG A 61 6.34 3.94 1.96
C ARG A 61 6.04 5.39 2.36
N LEU A 62 6.70 6.35 1.73
CA LEU A 62 6.40 7.77 1.97
C LEU A 62 4.97 8.11 1.55
N LYS A 63 4.54 7.68 0.36
CA LYS A 63 3.16 7.86 -0.12
C LYS A 63 2.14 7.18 0.79
N GLU A 64 2.45 6.01 1.34
CA GLU A 64 1.59 5.34 2.31
C GLU A 64 1.36 6.22 3.55
N MET A 65 2.42 6.86 4.06
CA MET A 65 2.33 7.81 5.19
C MET A 65 1.51 9.05 4.83
N GLU A 66 1.79 9.66 3.68
CA GLU A 66 1.05 10.84 3.19
C GLU A 66 -0.44 10.54 2.99
N MET A 67 -0.78 9.35 2.50
CA MET A 67 -2.16 8.89 2.35
C MET A 67 -2.86 8.83 3.72
N LEU A 68 -2.21 8.27 4.75
CA LEU A 68 -2.78 8.23 6.10
C LEU A 68 -2.95 9.64 6.70
N GLU A 69 -1.99 10.54 6.46
CA GLU A 69 -2.11 11.93 6.88
C GLU A 69 -3.27 12.65 6.18
N ALA A 70 -3.42 12.45 4.86
CA ALA A 70 -4.52 13.01 4.08
C ALA A 70 -5.87 12.53 4.61
N LEU A 71 -6.00 11.23 4.92
CA LEU A 71 -7.21 10.66 5.53
C LEU A 71 -7.51 11.28 6.91
N ASN A 72 -6.49 11.50 7.74
CA ASN A 72 -6.66 12.12 9.05
C ASN A 72 -7.09 13.59 8.95
N LYS A 73 -6.51 14.34 8.00
CA LYS A 73 -6.94 15.71 7.71
C LYS A 73 -8.39 15.73 7.22
N TRP A 74 -8.73 14.83 6.29
CA TRP A 74 -10.08 14.74 5.72
C TRP A 74 -11.16 14.44 6.78
N LYS A 75 -10.86 13.57 7.76
CA LYS A 75 -11.76 13.30 8.90
C LYS A 75 -12.05 14.53 9.78
N GLN A 76 -11.22 15.57 9.71
CA GLN A 76 -11.36 16.80 10.49
C GLN A 76 -12.02 17.95 9.70
N VAL A 77 -12.30 17.74 8.41
CA VAL A 77 -12.96 18.74 7.55
C VAL A 77 -14.44 18.85 7.94
N SER A 78 -14.97 20.07 7.96
CA SER A 78 -16.39 20.30 8.26
C SER A 78 -17.29 19.76 7.13
N PRO A 79 -18.52 19.33 7.44
CA PRO A 79 -19.46 18.84 6.43
C PRO A 79 -19.71 19.84 5.28
N ASP A 80 -19.77 21.14 5.59
CA ASP A 80 -20.01 22.19 4.60
C ASP A 80 -18.83 22.35 3.63
N GLN A 81 -17.59 22.28 4.14
CA GLN A 81 -16.40 22.34 3.30
C GLN A 81 -16.28 21.06 2.46
N LEU A 82 -16.56 19.92 3.06
CA LEU A 82 -16.56 18.63 2.35
C LEU A 82 -17.54 18.63 1.18
N GLN A 83 -18.76 19.16 1.37
CA GLN A 83 -19.76 19.25 0.31
C GLN A 83 -19.28 20.13 -0.85
N LYS A 84 -18.62 21.27 -0.55
CA LYS A 84 -18.04 22.15 -1.56
C LYS A 84 -16.91 21.46 -2.34
N ASP A 85 -16.03 20.77 -1.62
CA ASP A 85 -14.89 20.06 -2.23
C ASP A 85 -15.39 18.96 -3.17
N ILE A 86 -16.37 18.15 -2.74
CA ILE A 86 -17.00 17.12 -3.58
C ILE A 86 -17.66 17.74 -4.82
N GLN A 87 -18.41 18.83 -4.66
CA GLN A 87 -19.07 19.52 -5.79
C GLN A 87 -18.10 20.12 -6.80
N SER A 88 -16.88 20.48 -6.39
CA SER A 88 -15.86 21.02 -7.28
C SER A 88 -15.18 19.97 -8.17
N ILE A 89 -15.29 18.69 -7.82
CA ILE A 89 -14.67 17.56 -8.53
C ILE A 89 -15.69 16.85 -9.45
N GLN A 90 -16.99 17.07 -9.23
CA GLN A 90 -18.09 16.58 -10.06
C GLN A 90 -18.36 17.50 -11.25
#